data_AF-A0AAD8PLE0-F1
#
_entry.id   AF-A0AAD8PLE0-F1
#
_cell.length_a   1.000
_cell.length_b   1.000
_cell.length_c   1.000
_cell.angle_alpha   90.00
_cell.angle_beta   90.00
_cell.angle_gamma   90.00
#
_symmetry.space_group_name_H-M   'P 1'
#
loop_
_entity.id
_entity.type
_entity.pdbx_description
1 polymer ?
#
loop_
_entity_poly.entity_id
_entity_poly.type
_entity_poly.pdbx_seq_one_letter_code
_entity_poly.pdbx_strand_id
1 'polypeptide(L)'
;MASHNTNYNDIKASAKENAAGVYAYSQRQMDRVVSQDTRQKAYDSACNLAQEQPFLFAFLLVQLIFSFLPTLVFVSFAFSTVAFAFGVAVVFSLFWIGVALLVLVPTLFFTCSIAVLVWVWAAGSFIVAKRLYEISPIRATGDLEVHVPNGKTYAVIKHEDGVDAHSHN
;
A
#
# COMPACT_ATOMS: atom_id res chain seq x y z
N MET A 1 57.82 30.73 4.78
CA MET A 1 56.62 31.08 3.99
C MET A 1 56.35 29.96 2.98
N ALA A 2 55.55 28.94 3.32
CA ALA A 2 55.23 27.82 2.40
C ALA A 2 53.83 27.22 2.59
N SER A 3 53.00 27.77 3.49
CA SER A 3 51.74 27.14 3.91
C SER A 3 50.54 27.43 2.99
N HIS A 4 50.59 28.51 2.20
CA HIS A 4 49.41 28.98 1.47
C HIS A 4 49.20 28.29 0.09
N ASN A 5 50.20 27.61 -0.46
CA ASN A 5 50.14 27.02 -1.81
C ASN A 5 49.57 25.58 -1.79
N THR A 6 49.74 24.84 -0.70
CA THR A 6 49.32 23.44 -0.57
C THR A 6 47.80 23.30 -0.60
N ASN A 7 47.09 24.16 0.13
CA ASN A 7 45.63 24.11 0.25
C ASN A 7 44.90 24.34 -1.09
N TYR A 8 45.41 25.24 -1.94
CA TYR A 8 44.82 25.50 -3.27
C TYR A 8 44.95 24.29 -4.21
N ASN A 9 46.10 23.61 -4.18
CA ASN A 9 46.34 22.45 -5.02
C ASN A 9 45.48 21.24 -4.62
N ASP A 10 45.26 21.04 -3.32
CA ASP A 10 44.39 19.99 -2.80
C ASP A 10 42.92 20.21 -3.16
N ILE A 11 42.42 21.45 -3.05
CA ILE A 11 41.04 21.79 -3.46
C ILE A 11 40.84 21.56 -4.97
N LYS A 12 41.82 21.96 -5.79
CA LYS A 12 41.76 21.75 -7.24
C LYS A 12 41.84 20.26 -7.62
N ALA A 13 42.64 19.48 -6.90
CA ALA A 13 42.74 18.04 -7.10
C ALA A 13 41.43 17.34 -6.74
N SER A 14 40.84 17.68 -5.60
CA SER A 14 39.57 17.11 -5.14
C SER A 14 38.40 17.51 -6.05
N ALA A 15 38.36 18.76 -6.54
CA ALA A 15 37.36 19.19 -7.53
C ALA A 15 37.50 18.43 -8.86
N LYS A 16 38.73 18.19 -9.33
CA LYS A 16 38.98 17.41 -10.55
C LYS A 16 38.56 15.94 -10.39
N GLU A 17 38.85 15.34 -9.24
CA GLU A 17 38.49 13.95 -8.97
C GLU A 17 36.98 13.75 -8.89
N ASN A 18 36.27 14.65 -8.21
CA ASN A 18 34.80 14.63 -8.17
C ASN A 18 34.19 14.87 -9.57
N ALA A 19 34.73 15.82 -10.34
CA ALA A 19 34.28 16.06 -11.71
C ALA A 19 34.52 14.83 -12.61
N ALA A 20 35.67 14.17 -12.47
CA ALA A 20 35.98 12.94 -13.20
C ALA A 20 35.04 11.78 -12.80
N GLY A 21 34.71 11.66 -11.51
CA GLY A 21 33.77 10.67 -11.00
C GLY A 21 32.35 10.86 -11.53
N VAL A 22 31.84 12.09 -11.49
CA VAL A 22 30.51 12.44 -12.04
C VAL A 22 30.47 12.26 -13.56
N TYR A 23 31.53 12.65 -14.26
CA TYR A 23 31.64 12.44 -15.70
C TYR A 23 31.64 10.96 -16.06
N ALA A 24 32.46 10.14 -15.39
CA ALA A 24 32.52 8.70 -15.63
C ALA A 24 31.19 7.99 -15.31
N TYR A 25 30.49 8.41 -14.26
CA TYR A 25 29.17 7.88 -13.92
C TYR A 25 28.14 8.21 -15.00
N SER A 26 28.10 9.48 -15.42
CA SER A 26 27.22 9.96 -16.49
C SER A 26 27.49 9.21 -17.79
N GLN A 27 28.77 9.02 -18.13
CA GLN A 27 29.21 8.28 -19.31
C GLN A 27 28.72 6.84 -19.28
N ARG A 28 28.82 6.13 -18.14
CA ARG A 28 28.31 4.76 -17.99
C ARG A 28 26.78 4.67 -18.14
N GLN A 29 26.05 5.63 -17.58
CA GLN A 29 24.59 5.64 -17.74
C GLN A 29 24.19 5.91 -19.19
N MET A 30 24.87 6.84 -19.86
CA MET A 30 24.60 7.13 -21.27
C MET A 30 25.03 5.98 -22.18
N ASP A 31 26.12 5.26 -21.88
CA ASP A 31 26.60 4.11 -22.65
C ASP A 31 25.64 2.91 -22.53
N ARG A 32 24.94 2.79 -21.38
CA ARG A 32 23.88 1.80 -21.18
C ARG A 32 22.64 2.07 -22.06
N VAL A 33 22.32 3.34 -22.33
CA VAL A 33 21.13 3.71 -23.12
C VAL A 33 21.45 3.85 -24.60
N VAL A 34 22.67 4.31 -24.93
CA VAL A 34 23.13 4.50 -26.31
C VAL A 34 24.57 3.99 -26.40
N SER A 35 24.71 2.78 -26.96
CA SER A 35 26.02 2.16 -27.21
C SER A 35 26.92 3.08 -28.03
N GLN A 36 28.21 3.07 -27.72
CA GLN A 36 29.22 3.88 -28.42
C GLN A 36 29.19 3.68 -29.95
N ASP A 37 28.96 2.45 -30.42
CA ASP A 37 28.82 2.13 -31.85
C ASP A 37 27.64 2.85 -32.52
N THR A 38 26.52 3.03 -31.79
CA THR A 38 25.35 3.75 -32.32
C THR A 38 25.67 5.22 -32.53
N ARG A 39 26.50 5.82 -31.65
CA ARG A 39 26.94 7.21 -31.79
C ARG A 39 27.84 7.37 -33.00
N GLN A 40 28.80 6.47 -33.15
CA GLN A 40 29.76 6.53 -34.26
C GLN A 40 29.05 6.35 -35.59
N LYS A 41 28.12 5.39 -35.69
CA LYS A 41 27.30 5.18 -36.87
C LYS A 41 26.41 6.40 -37.21
N ALA A 42 25.89 7.10 -36.20
CA ALA A 42 25.11 8.32 -36.40
C ALA A 42 25.98 9.47 -36.95
N TYR A 43 27.20 9.62 -36.43
CA TYR A 43 28.16 10.61 -36.95
C TYR A 43 28.61 10.28 -38.37
N ASP A 44 28.94 9.02 -38.65
CA ASP A 44 29.33 8.58 -40.00
C ASP A 44 28.20 8.82 -41.01
N SER A 45 26.96 8.54 -40.59
CA SER A 45 25.76 8.83 -41.40
C SER A 45 25.60 10.32 -41.67
N ALA A 46 25.77 11.17 -40.65
CA ALA A 46 25.67 12.62 -40.80
C ALA A 46 26.78 13.18 -41.70
N CYS A 47 28.01 12.69 -41.55
CA CYS A 47 29.15 13.06 -42.40
C CYS A 47 28.94 12.60 -43.84
N ASN A 48 28.41 11.39 -44.06
CA ASN A 48 28.10 10.90 -45.40
C ASN A 48 27.01 11.75 -46.07
N LEU A 49 25.94 12.11 -45.34
CA LEU A 49 24.90 13.01 -45.85
C LEU A 49 25.43 14.41 -46.19
N ALA A 50 26.39 14.92 -45.41
CA ALA A 50 27.03 16.20 -45.70
C ALA A 50 27.86 16.15 -47.00
N GLN A 51 28.48 15.00 -47.31
CA GLN A 51 29.24 14.79 -48.54
C GLN A 51 28.34 14.49 -49.76
N GLU A 52 27.33 13.66 -49.60
CA GLU A 52 26.42 13.25 -50.68
C GLU A 52 25.42 14.35 -51.04
N GLN A 53 24.82 15.02 -50.04
CA GLN A 53 23.71 15.96 -50.22
C GLN A 53 23.83 17.18 -49.28
N PRO A 54 24.79 18.09 -49.53
CA PRO A 54 25.09 19.22 -48.64
C PRO A 54 23.91 20.17 -48.42
N PHE A 55 23.02 20.33 -49.42
CA PHE A 55 21.85 21.19 -49.30
C PHE A 55 20.81 20.66 -48.31
N LEU A 56 20.56 19.33 -48.31
CA LEU A 56 19.63 18.70 -47.37
C LEU A 56 20.18 18.70 -45.94
N PHE A 57 21.49 18.45 -45.80
CA PHE A 57 22.16 18.54 -44.51
C PHE A 57 22.04 19.95 -43.91
N ALA A 58 22.34 20.99 -44.70
CA ALA A 58 22.21 22.38 -44.26
C ALA A 58 20.77 22.74 -43.90
N PHE A 59 19.79 22.32 -44.70
CA PHE A 59 18.37 22.52 -44.41
C PHE A 59 17.96 21.88 -43.07
N LEU A 60 18.32 20.62 -42.85
CA LEU A 60 18.05 19.92 -41.59
C LEU A 60 18.77 20.56 -40.42
N LEU A 61 20.00 21.01 -40.59
CA LEU A 61 20.78 21.67 -39.53
C LEU A 61 20.13 22.99 -39.11
N VAL A 62 19.72 23.82 -40.08
CA VAL A 62 19.02 25.09 -39.81
C VAL A 62 17.67 24.82 -39.16
N GLN A 63 16.91 23.86 -39.68
CA GLN A 63 15.63 23.45 -39.10
C GLN A 63 15.80 22.95 -37.66
N LEU A 64 16.85 22.15 -37.40
CA LEU A 64 17.19 21.66 -36.07
C LEU A 64 17.51 22.82 -35.14
N ILE A 65 18.39 23.75 -35.53
CA ILE A 65 18.77 24.90 -34.72
C ILE A 65 17.56 25.79 -34.41
N PHE A 66 16.72 26.06 -35.40
CA PHE A 66 15.55 26.91 -35.24
C PHE A 66 14.44 26.23 -34.42
N SER A 67 14.28 24.91 -34.57
CA SER A 67 13.36 24.10 -33.76
C SER A 67 13.90 23.78 -32.37
N PHE A 68 15.22 23.85 -32.15
CA PHE A 68 15.82 23.47 -30.87
C PHE A 68 15.35 24.39 -29.75
N LEU A 69 15.31 25.70 -29.99
CA LEU A 69 14.86 26.68 -29.01
C LEU A 69 13.41 26.45 -28.55
N PRO A 70 12.39 26.34 -29.44
CA PRO A 70 11.02 26.06 -29.01
C PRO A 70 10.88 24.67 -28.36
N THR A 71 11.63 23.67 -28.82
CA THR A 71 11.63 22.34 -28.17
C THR A 71 12.19 22.41 -26.74
N LEU A 72 13.27 23.16 -26.49
CA LEU A 72 13.87 23.29 -25.16
C LEU A 72 12.92 23.99 -24.20
N VAL A 73 12.26 25.06 -24.65
CA VAL A 73 11.22 25.76 -23.87
C VAL A 73 10.07 24.81 -23.56
N PHE A 74 9.59 24.04 -24.53
CA PHE A 74 8.52 23.06 -24.34
C PHE A 74 8.90 21.99 -23.31
N VAL A 75 10.09 21.40 -23.42
CA VAL A 75 10.57 20.38 -22.47
C VAL A 75 10.70 20.97 -21.06
N SER A 76 11.23 22.19 -20.94
CA SER A 76 11.35 22.88 -19.65
C SER A 76 9.99 23.15 -19.02
N PHE A 77 9.03 23.61 -19.83
CA PHE A 77 7.65 23.82 -19.42
C PHE A 77 6.97 22.51 -19.00
N ALA A 78 7.11 21.45 -19.80
CA ALA A 78 6.55 20.14 -19.50
C ALA A 78 7.13 19.58 -18.20
N PHE A 79 8.45 19.64 -18.01
CA PHE A 79 9.11 19.21 -16.79
C PHE A 79 8.63 20.00 -15.57
N SER A 80 8.56 21.34 -15.69
CA SER A 80 8.08 22.22 -14.63
C SER A 80 6.62 21.91 -14.26
N THR A 81 5.78 21.67 -15.26
CA THR A 81 4.36 21.34 -15.08
C THR A 81 4.20 19.99 -14.39
N VAL A 82 4.97 18.97 -14.80
CA VAL A 82 4.94 17.64 -14.17
C VAL A 82 5.41 17.74 -12.72
N ALA A 83 6.53 18.42 -12.46
CA ALA A 83 7.04 18.61 -11.10
C ALA A 83 6.05 19.36 -10.21
N PHE A 84 5.44 20.43 -10.73
CA PHE A 84 4.41 21.19 -10.04
C PHE A 84 3.17 20.35 -9.75
N ALA A 85 2.66 19.62 -10.75
CA ALA A 85 1.51 18.73 -10.60
C ALA A 85 1.78 17.65 -9.56
N PHE A 86 2.98 17.09 -9.53
CA PHE A 86 3.38 16.11 -8.52
C PHE A 86 3.38 16.72 -7.11
N GLY A 87 3.93 17.93 -6.97
CA GLY A 87 3.90 18.67 -5.71
C GLY A 87 2.47 18.92 -5.20
N VAL A 88 1.59 19.40 -6.08
CA VAL A 88 0.18 19.63 -5.76
C VAL A 88 -0.52 18.32 -5.42
N ALA A 89 -0.31 17.26 -6.19
CA ALA A 89 -0.91 15.95 -5.94
C ALA A 89 -0.51 15.38 -4.58
N VAL A 90 0.76 15.53 -4.18
CA VAL A 90 1.26 15.09 -2.87
C VAL A 90 0.59 15.88 -1.75
N VAL A 91 0.57 17.22 -1.82
CA VAL A 91 -0.06 18.07 -0.80
C VAL A 91 -1.55 17.78 -0.69
N PHE A 92 -2.23 17.67 -1.83
CA PHE A 92 -3.66 17.35 -1.90
C PHE A 92 -3.96 15.97 -1.29
N SER A 93 -3.14 14.96 -1.59
CA SER A 93 -3.29 13.62 -1.05
C SER A 93 -3.05 13.60 0.45
N LEU A 94 -1.97 14.23 0.95
CA LEU A 94 -1.69 14.33 2.38
C LEU A 94 -2.82 15.04 3.13
N PHE A 95 -3.35 16.10 2.55
CA PHE A 95 -4.49 16.83 3.11
C PHE A 95 -5.71 15.91 3.23
N TRP A 96 -6.10 15.23 2.16
CA TRP A 96 -7.25 14.31 2.17
C TRP A 96 -7.05 13.11 3.07
N ILE A 97 -5.83 12.56 3.14
CA ILE A 97 -5.49 11.49 4.09
C ILE A 97 -5.67 12.00 5.52
N GLY A 98 -5.21 13.22 5.82
CA GLY A 98 -5.41 13.85 7.12
C GLY A 98 -6.89 14.03 7.48
N VAL A 99 -7.70 14.53 6.54
CA VAL A 99 -9.16 14.66 6.70
C VAL A 99 -9.79 13.29 6.92
N ALA A 100 -9.42 12.28 6.14
CA ALA A 100 -9.91 10.92 6.32
C ALA A 100 -9.53 10.36 7.69
N LEU A 101 -8.31 10.60 8.19
CA LEU A 101 -7.88 10.17 9.51
C LEU A 101 -8.67 10.87 10.63
N LEU A 102 -8.93 12.17 10.48
CA LEU A 102 -9.73 12.96 11.43
C LEU A 102 -11.15 12.40 11.58
N VAL A 103 -11.73 11.88 10.50
CA VAL A 103 -13.05 11.22 10.52
C VAL A 103 -12.94 9.76 10.97
N LEU A 104 -11.91 9.03 10.55
CA LEU A 104 -11.72 7.62 10.85
C LEU A 104 -11.51 7.38 12.33
N VAL A 105 -10.69 8.19 13.01
CA VAL A 105 -10.42 8.06 14.45
C VAL A 105 -11.70 8.06 15.29
N PRO A 106 -12.61 9.05 15.19
CA PRO A 106 -13.86 9.05 15.95
C PRO A 106 -14.80 7.92 15.52
N THR A 107 -14.85 7.56 14.23
CA THR A 107 -15.62 6.40 13.78
C THR A 107 -15.11 5.10 14.40
N LEU A 108 -13.79 4.91 14.45
CA LEU A 108 -13.17 3.73 15.04
C LEU A 108 -13.43 3.67 16.54
N PHE A 109 -13.32 4.80 17.23
CA PHE A 109 -13.65 4.89 18.65
C PHE A 109 -15.11 4.54 18.91
N PHE A 110 -16.03 5.07 18.09
CA PHE A 110 -17.46 4.80 18.21
C PHE A 110 -17.79 3.33 17.95
N THR A 111 -17.23 2.74 16.89
CA THR A 111 -17.43 1.33 16.55
C THR A 111 -16.81 0.38 17.59
N CYS A 112 -15.61 0.69 18.10
CA CYS A 112 -15.01 -0.04 19.22
C CYS A 112 -15.87 0.04 20.48
N SER A 113 -16.41 1.23 20.80
CA SER A 113 -17.30 1.41 21.95
C SER A 113 -18.55 0.53 21.83
N ILE A 114 -19.20 0.53 20.66
CA ILE A 114 -20.34 -0.35 20.39
C ILE A 114 -19.95 -1.82 20.51
N ALA A 115 -18.81 -2.23 19.95
CA ALA A 115 -18.34 -3.60 20.03
C ALA A 115 -18.13 -4.06 21.48
N VAL A 116 -17.56 -3.20 22.33
CA VAL A 116 -17.38 -3.48 23.77
C VAL A 116 -18.73 -3.59 24.47
N LEU A 117 -19.69 -2.70 24.19
CA LEU A 117 -21.04 -2.77 24.77
C LEU A 117 -21.74 -4.07 24.40
N VAL A 118 -21.68 -4.47 23.13
CA VAL A 118 -22.24 -5.74 22.65
C VAL A 118 -21.55 -6.92 23.31
N TRP A 119 -20.23 -6.87 23.48
CA TRP A 119 -19.48 -7.92 24.16
C TRP A 119 -19.85 -8.03 25.64
N VAL A 120 -19.92 -6.91 26.37
CA VAL A 120 -20.35 -6.88 27.78
C VAL A 120 -21.76 -7.42 27.91
N TRP A 121 -22.66 -7.06 26.99
CA TRP A 121 -24.03 -7.56 26.97
C TRP A 121 -24.06 -9.08 26.72
N ALA A 122 -23.34 -9.57 25.71
CA ALA A 122 -23.27 -10.99 25.39
C ALA A 122 -22.63 -11.81 26.51
N ALA A 123 -21.54 -11.33 27.10
CA ALA A 123 -20.89 -11.95 28.25
C ALA A 123 -21.82 -11.95 29.47
N GLY A 124 -22.54 -10.85 29.71
CA GLY A 124 -23.56 -10.75 30.74
C GLY A 124 -24.68 -11.77 30.55
N SER A 125 -25.26 -11.86 29.35
CA SER A 125 -26.29 -12.85 29.01
C SER A 125 -25.78 -14.28 29.16
N PHE A 126 -24.54 -14.57 28.74
CA PHE A 126 -23.95 -15.89 28.90
C PHE A 126 -23.73 -16.26 30.37
N ILE A 127 -23.25 -15.33 31.20
CA ILE A 127 -23.09 -15.54 32.64
C ILE A 127 -24.45 -15.76 33.30
N VAL A 128 -25.46 -14.94 32.99
CA VAL A 128 -26.82 -15.09 33.52
C VAL A 128 -27.42 -16.43 33.11
N ALA A 129 -27.30 -16.82 31.84
CA ALA A 129 -27.76 -18.12 31.35
C ALA A 129 -27.04 -19.26 32.07
N LYS A 130 -25.71 -19.19 32.23
CA LYS A 130 -24.92 -20.18 32.97
C LYS A 130 -25.36 -20.28 34.43
N ARG A 131 -25.59 -19.14 35.10
CA ARG A 131 -26.06 -19.10 36.48
C ARG A 131 -27.48 -19.66 36.62
N LEU A 132 -28.37 -19.40 35.66
CA LEU A 132 -29.69 -20.01 35.60
C LEU A 132 -29.59 -21.53 35.38
N TYR A 133 -28.68 -22.00 34.53
CA TYR A 133 -28.43 -23.44 34.36
C TYR A 133 -27.86 -24.09 35.63
N GLU A 134 -26.98 -23.41 36.37
CA GLU A 134 -26.43 -23.92 37.64
C GLU A 134 -27.46 -23.88 38.80
N ILE A 135 -28.33 -22.87 38.83
CA ILE A 135 -29.38 -22.70 39.86
C ILE A 135 -30.63 -23.50 39.56
N SER A 136 -30.91 -23.79 38.29
CA SER A 136 -32.02 -24.65 37.93
C SER A 136 -31.55 -26.10 38.09
N PRO A 137 -32.04 -26.84 39.11
CA PRO A 137 -31.99 -28.28 39.04
C PRO A 137 -33.08 -28.64 38.05
N ILE A 138 -32.87 -28.40 36.75
CA ILE A 138 -33.64 -29.11 35.74
C ILE A 138 -33.06 -30.52 35.73
N ARG A 139 -33.37 -31.24 36.83
CA ARG A 139 -33.82 -32.61 36.71
C ARG A 139 -34.86 -32.55 35.60
N ALA A 140 -34.45 -32.94 34.41
CA ALA A 140 -35.36 -33.41 33.40
C ALA A 140 -36.00 -34.70 33.92
N THR A 141 -36.76 -34.61 35.02
CA THR A 141 -37.87 -35.51 35.28
C THR A 141 -38.90 -35.09 34.25
N GLY A 142 -38.67 -35.55 33.01
CA GLY A 142 -39.69 -35.57 31.99
C GLY A 142 -40.77 -36.50 32.49
N ASP A 143 -41.70 -35.96 33.26
CA ASP A 143 -42.95 -36.62 33.57
C ASP A 143 -43.76 -36.62 32.27
N LEU A 144 -43.44 -37.59 31.43
CA LEU A 144 -44.26 -37.99 30.31
C LEU A 144 -45.43 -38.77 30.92
N GLU A 145 -46.45 -38.05 31.39
CA GLU A 145 -47.74 -38.64 31.71
C GLU A 145 -48.38 -39.15 30.40
N VAL A 146 -48.12 -40.41 30.07
CA VAL A 146 -48.77 -41.08 28.94
C VAL A 146 -50.17 -41.49 29.39
N HIS A 147 -51.16 -40.71 28.98
CA HIS A 147 -52.58 -41.02 29.21
C HIS A 147 -53.00 -42.23 28.38
N VAL A 148 -53.00 -43.42 28.99
CA VAL A 148 -53.60 -44.63 28.43
C VAL A 148 -55.12 -44.65 28.70
N PRO A 149 -55.95 -45.11 27.74
CA PRO A 149 -57.40 -44.99 27.77
C PRO A 149 -58.07 -46.04 28.67
N ASN A 150 -57.60 -46.18 29.91
CA ASN A 150 -58.26 -47.00 30.94
C ASN A 150 -58.03 -46.49 32.38
N GLY A 151 -57.95 -45.17 32.57
CA GLY A 151 -58.12 -44.53 33.88
C GLY A 151 -57.08 -44.83 34.97
N LYS A 152 -55.89 -45.31 34.63
CA LYS A 152 -54.79 -45.50 35.60
C LYS A 152 -53.53 -44.77 35.14
N THR A 153 -53.06 -43.85 35.97
CA THR A 153 -51.85 -43.05 35.76
C THR A 153 -50.63 -43.82 36.26
N TYR A 154 -49.68 -44.09 35.38
CA TYR A 154 -48.39 -44.70 35.74
C TYR A 154 -47.32 -43.62 35.67
N ALA A 155 -46.78 -43.23 36.82
CA ALA A 155 -45.59 -42.39 36.88
C ALA A 155 -44.37 -43.25 36.49
N VAL A 156 -43.90 -43.09 35.26
CA VAL A 156 -42.71 -43.82 34.77
C VAL A 156 -41.47 -43.03 35.15
N ILE A 157 -40.88 -43.37 36.28
CA ILE A 157 -39.59 -42.80 36.69
C ILE A 157 -38.50 -43.59 35.96
N LYS A 158 -37.93 -42.98 34.91
CA LYS A 158 -36.84 -43.57 34.14
C LYS A 158 -35.52 -43.40 34.89
N HIS A 159 -35.02 -44.47 35.53
CA HIS A 159 -33.63 -44.56 35.97
C HIS A 159 -32.76 -45.17 34.85
N GLU A 160 -31.48 -44.76 34.78
CA GLU A 160 -30.58 -45.07 33.66
C GLU A 160 -30.15 -46.55 33.56
N ASP A 161 -30.53 -47.43 34.51
CA ASP A 161 -30.08 -48.83 34.56
C ASP A 161 -31.17 -49.91 34.35
N GLY A 162 -32.34 -49.54 33.82
CA GLY A 162 -33.36 -50.52 33.43
C GLY A 162 -34.77 -50.17 33.91
N VAL A 163 -35.77 -50.67 33.17
CA VAL A 163 -37.19 -50.36 33.38
C VAL A 163 -37.81 -51.42 34.29
N ASP A 164 -38.04 -51.07 35.55
CA ASP A 164 -38.85 -51.86 36.47
C ASP A 164 -40.24 -51.22 36.63
N ALA A 165 -41.28 -51.94 36.22
CA ALA A 165 -42.66 -51.54 36.41
C ALA A 165 -43.20 -52.15 37.71
N HIS A 166 -43.40 -51.32 38.74
CA HIS A 166 -44.07 -51.75 39.96
C HIS A 166 -45.56 -51.39 39.90
N SER A 167 -46.43 -52.39 40.00
CA SER A 167 -47.87 -52.18 40.17
C SER A 167 -48.15 -51.72 41.59
N HIS A 168 -48.83 -50.58 41.73
CA HIS A 168 -49.50 -50.18 42.96
C HIS A 168 -50.95 -50.68 42.86
N ASN A 169 -51.40 -51.44 43.87
CA ASN A 169 -52.80 -51.79 44.07
C ASN A 169 -53.41 -50.85 45.10
#